data_AF-A0A194X0U5-F1
#
_entry.id   AF-A0A194X0U5-F1
#
_cell.length_a   1.000
_cell.length_b   1.000
_cell.length_c   1.000
_cell.angle_alpha   90.00
_cell.angle_beta   90.00
_cell.angle_gamma   90.00
#
_symmetry.space_group_name_H-M   'P 1'
#
loop_
_entity.id
_entity.type
_entity.pdbx_description
1 polymer ?
#
loop_
_entity_poly.entity_id
_entity_poly.type
_entity_poly.pdbx_seq_one_letter_code
_entity_poly.pdbx_strand_id
1 'polypeptide(L)'
;MSSQEPQISEFLALCNVSIRDDIPKTKLEKVLKSHPFIPIPGALNLRTISSPSLPPNLIFRSGTLSHLSASALAPLKDTYNITTIFDLRSFEEREKSPTPEIPGIENVWIPNTLVVDSRFQGAGAVTSTMIVEENPEPVTVRIDPADFVANDGKDGFLKMYGEILESHRHAYKAVFKTLRDGHGRVLFHCTAGKDRTGMLSALILALSGASREVIAEDYVLTRIGLEPFRTSLTEVLLKQMGREPNHDLFEEPGMETMCTIKGVIILWVLEWMDEKWASVQEDEYAPDSLYPGVDGYLRKELGFHETDVERIRTQVRSGADLTG
;
A
#
# COMPACT_ATOMS: atom_id res chain seq x y z
N MET A 1 -14.43 28.35 1.76
CA MET A 1 -14.54 27.82 3.13
C MET A 1 -15.59 26.72 3.06
N SER A 2 -15.19 25.51 2.66
CA SER A 2 -16.08 24.50 2.08
C SER A 2 -16.18 23.30 3.01
N SER A 3 -17.41 22.91 3.32
CA SER A 3 -18.01 21.71 3.94
C SER A 3 -17.22 20.41 4.25
N GLN A 4 -15.91 20.30 4.03
CA GLN A 4 -15.10 19.09 4.24
C GLN A 4 -14.41 19.02 5.63
N GLU A 5 -14.12 20.14 6.28
CA GLU A 5 -13.44 20.18 7.61
C GLU A 5 -14.14 19.37 8.73
N PRO A 6 -15.49 19.37 8.85
CA PRO A 6 -16.16 18.60 9.91
C PRO A 6 -16.04 17.09 9.75
N GLN A 7 -15.92 16.61 8.50
CA GLN A 7 -15.86 15.19 8.20
C GLN A 7 -14.46 14.62 8.45
N ILE A 8 -13.40 15.37 8.09
CA ILE A 8 -12.01 14.97 8.33
C ILE A 8 -11.72 14.87 9.84
N SER A 9 -12.16 15.88 10.62
CA SER A 9 -11.99 15.86 12.09
C SER A 9 -12.72 14.70 12.77
N GLU A 10 -13.91 14.32 12.29
CA GLU A 10 -14.63 13.11 12.76
C GLU A 10 -13.82 11.83 12.47
N PHE A 11 -13.20 11.73 11.30
CA PHE A 11 -12.44 10.54 10.91
C PHE A 11 -11.16 10.42 11.74
N LEU A 12 -10.41 11.51 11.89
CA LEU A 12 -9.17 11.53 12.67
C LEU A 12 -9.42 11.19 14.15
N ALA A 13 -10.57 11.59 14.71
CA ALA A 13 -10.94 11.19 16.06
C ALA A 13 -11.12 9.67 16.19
N LEU A 14 -11.70 9.00 15.18
CA LEU A 14 -11.83 7.53 15.18
C LEU A 14 -10.48 6.84 14.95
N CYS A 15 -9.59 7.43 14.16
CA CYS A 15 -8.23 6.92 13.94
C CYS A 15 -7.38 6.90 15.23
N ASN A 16 -7.70 7.74 16.22
CA ASN A 16 -7.01 7.80 17.50
C ASN A 16 -7.52 6.79 18.54
N VAL A 17 -8.59 6.04 18.24
CA VAL A 17 -9.04 4.93 19.10
C VAL A 17 -7.96 3.85 19.10
N SER A 18 -7.56 3.41 20.31
CA SER A 18 -6.53 2.38 20.46
C SER A 18 -6.85 1.16 19.61
N ILE A 19 -5.82 0.44 19.16
CA ILE A 19 -6.00 -0.84 18.48
C ILE A 19 -6.61 -1.91 19.40
N ARG A 20 -6.54 -1.69 20.73
CA ARG A 20 -7.16 -2.53 21.76
C ARG A 20 -8.68 -2.37 21.82
N ASP A 21 -9.17 -1.16 21.55
CA ASP A 21 -10.55 -0.77 21.75
C ASP A 21 -11.36 -0.83 20.44
N ASP A 22 -12.64 -1.16 20.57
CA ASP A 22 -13.58 -1.11 19.44
C ASP A 22 -13.92 0.35 19.08
N ILE A 23 -13.94 0.65 17.78
CA ILE A 23 -14.56 1.87 17.29
C ILE A 23 -16.08 1.74 17.43
N PRO A 24 -16.79 2.74 17.99
CA PRO A 24 -18.25 2.69 18.12
C PRO A 24 -18.94 2.39 16.79
N LYS A 25 -19.68 1.27 16.73
CA LYS A 25 -20.29 0.72 15.50
C LYS A 25 -21.10 1.74 14.70
N THR A 26 -21.90 2.57 15.36
CA THR A 26 -22.73 3.60 14.70
C THR A 26 -21.90 4.66 14.00
N LYS A 27 -20.77 5.06 14.58
CA LYS A 27 -19.82 5.99 13.95
C LYS A 27 -19.07 5.31 12.81
N LEU A 28 -18.62 4.07 13.03
CA LEU A 28 -17.92 3.27 12.03
C LEU A 28 -18.76 3.09 10.75
N GLU A 29 -20.01 2.65 10.89
CA GLU A 29 -20.91 2.42 9.74
C GLU A 29 -21.21 3.69 8.95
N LYS A 30 -21.30 4.84 9.64
CA LYS A 30 -21.49 6.15 8.99
C LYS A 30 -20.26 6.51 8.16
N VAL A 31 -19.06 6.34 8.72
CA VAL A 31 -17.81 6.69 8.05
C VAL A 31 -17.52 5.77 6.86
N LEU A 32 -17.70 4.45 7.00
CA LEU A 32 -17.49 3.48 5.91
C LEU A 32 -18.43 3.66 4.71
N LYS A 33 -19.53 4.41 4.87
CA LYS A 33 -20.46 4.78 3.80
C LYS A 33 -20.16 6.14 3.17
N SER A 34 -19.11 6.80 3.63
CA SER A 34 -18.75 8.18 3.25
C SER A 34 -17.39 8.22 2.58
N HIS A 35 -17.18 9.19 1.69
CA HIS A 35 -15.88 9.43 1.08
C HIS A 35 -14.76 9.56 2.13
N PRO A 36 -13.58 8.94 1.95
CA PRO A 36 -13.12 8.27 0.73
C PRO A 36 -13.45 6.77 0.65
N PHE A 37 -14.12 6.19 1.65
CA PHE A 37 -14.49 4.78 1.62
C PHE A 37 -15.53 4.49 0.53
N ILE A 38 -15.41 3.30 -0.06
CA ILE A 38 -16.37 2.81 -1.06
C ILE A 38 -17.37 1.90 -0.34
N PRO A 39 -18.68 2.16 -0.45
CA PRO A 39 -19.72 1.46 0.30
C PRO A 39 -20.06 0.08 -0.31
N ILE A 40 -19.07 -0.79 -0.48
CA ILE A 40 -19.29 -2.22 -0.78
C ILE A 40 -19.33 -2.98 0.55
N PRO A 41 -20.49 -3.56 0.94
CA PRO A 41 -20.61 -4.29 2.20
C PRO A 41 -19.58 -5.42 2.32
N GLY A 42 -18.88 -5.45 3.45
CA GLY A 42 -17.84 -6.45 3.71
C GLY A 42 -16.52 -6.21 2.98
N ALA A 43 -16.36 -5.14 2.19
CA ALA A 43 -15.07 -4.81 1.61
C ALA A 43 -14.07 -4.39 2.70
N LEU A 44 -12.92 -5.06 2.73
CA LEU A 44 -11.87 -4.77 3.70
C LEU A 44 -11.09 -3.53 3.25
N ASN A 45 -11.16 -2.45 4.06
CA ASN A 45 -10.30 -1.26 3.92
C ASN A 45 -10.36 -0.62 2.51
N LEU A 46 -11.47 -0.79 1.79
CA LEU A 46 -11.67 -0.34 0.41
C LEU A 46 -12.00 1.16 0.35
N ARG A 47 -11.16 1.93 -0.34
CA ARG A 47 -11.32 3.38 -0.52
C ARG A 47 -10.58 3.89 -1.77
N THR A 48 -10.94 5.09 -2.21
CA THR A 48 -10.07 5.87 -3.11
C THR A 48 -8.96 6.55 -2.30
N ILE A 49 -7.78 6.72 -2.88
CA ILE A 49 -6.84 7.74 -2.38
C ILE A 49 -7.15 9.07 -3.09
N SER A 50 -6.96 10.18 -2.40
CA SER A 50 -7.24 11.51 -2.94
C SER A 50 -6.39 12.56 -2.24
N SER A 51 -6.07 13.64 -2.95
CA SER A 51 -5.47 14.84 -2.39
C SER A 51 -5.99 16.05 -3.17
N PRO A 52 -5.74 17.31 -2.73
CA PRO A 52 -6.06 18.48 -3.55
C PRO A 52 -5.44 18.43 -4.97
N SER A 53 -4.37 17.65 -5.14
CA SER A 53 -3.64 17.45 -6.39
C SER A 53 -3.82 16.04 -6.98
N LEU A 54 -4.73 15.23 -6.44
CA LEU A 54 -5.09 13.89 -6.95
C LEU A 54 -6.61 13.75 -6.84
N PRO A 55 -7.35 13.87 -7.96
CA PRO A 55 -8.80 13.80 -7.92
C PRO A 55 -9.28 12.44 -7.37
N PRO A 56 -10.42 12.41 -6.66
CA PRO A 56 -10.98 11.17 -6.16
C PRO A 56 -11.43 10.25 -7.29
N ASN A 57 -11.55 8.95 -6.99
CA ASN A 57 -12.01 7.90 -7.89
C ASN A 57 -11.10 7.61 -9.09
N LEU A 58 -9.80 7.91 -8.96
CA LEU A 58 -8.79 7.56 -9.95
C LEU A 58 -8.01 6.31 -9.57
N ILE A 59 -7.62 6.26 -8.29
CA ILE A 59 -6.73 5.25 -7.74
C ILE A 59 -7.36 4.74 -6.45
N PHE A 60 -7.48 3.42 -6.37
CA PHE A 60 -8.19 2.73 -5.31
C PHE A 60 -7.25 1.78 -4.57
N ARG A 61 -7.57 1.55 -3.30
CA ARG A 61 -6.83 0.65 -2.43
C ARG A 61 -7.78 -0.18 -1.57
N SER A 62 -7.37 -1.40 -1.24
CA SER A 62 -8.11 -2.26 -0.31
C SER A 62 -7.20 -3.27 0.39
N GLY A 63 -7.76 -4.02 1.35
CA GLY A 63 -7.26 -5.34 1.69
C GLY A 63 -7.78 -6.40 0.73
N THR A 64 -7.66 -7.67 1.10
CA THR A 64 -8.07 -8.78 0.25
C THR A 64 -9.54 -8.68 -0.15
N LEU A 65 -9.83 -9.10 -1.37
CA LEU A 65 -11.19 -9.20 -1.93
C LEU A 65 -11.69 -10.64 -1.98
N SER A 66 -10.86 -11.61 -1.59
CA SER A 66 -11.08 -13.06 -1.76
C SER A 66 -12.33 -13.61 -1.06
N HIS A 67 -12.84 -12.92 -0.04
CA HIS A 67 -14.04 -13.33 0.70
C HIS A 67 -15.34 -12.77 0.10
N LEU A 68 -15.26 -11.95 -0.95
CA LEU A 68 -16.43 -11.37 -1.62
C LEU A 68 -16.69 -12.06 -2.96
N SER A 69 -17.97 -12.21 -3.30
CA SER A 69 -18.37 -12.73 -4.61
C SER A 69 -18.12 -11.69 -5.72
N ALA A 70 -17.94 -12.14 -6.96
CA ALA A 70 -17.87 -11.25 -8.12
C ALA A 70 -19.09 -10.32 -8.24
N SER A 71 -20.29 -10.78 -7.84
CA SER A 71 -21.50 -9.95 -7.83
C SER A 71 -21.46 -8.83 -6.79
N ALA A 72 -20.90 -9.08 -5.60
CA ALA A 72 -20.72 -8.05 -4.58
C ALA A 72 -19.69 -6.99 -5.03
N LEU A 73 -18.74 -7.39 -5.88
CA LEU A 73 -17.68 -6.53 -6.41
C LEU A 73 -18.01 -5.88 -7.75
N ALA A 74 -19.16 -6.18 -8.36
CA ALA A 74 -19.62 -5.56 -9.61
C ALA A 74 -19.53 -4.00 -9.60
N PRO A 75 -19.84 -3.29 -8.48
CA PRO A 75 -19.68 -1.83 -8.44
C PRO A 75 -18.27 -1.33 -8.72
N LEU A 76 -17.21 -2.12 -8.46
CA LEU A 76 -15.83 -1.73 -8.78
C LEU A 76 -15.69 -1.37 -10.27
N LYS A 77 -16.34 -2.16 -11.13
CA LYS A 77 -16.42 -1.87 -12.56
C LYS A 77 -17.56 -0.91 -12.87
N ASP A 78 -18.78 -1.25 -12.48
CA ASP A 78 -19.99 -0.61 -13.01
C ASP A 78 -20.20 0.82 -12.50
N THR A 79 -19.64 1.15 -11.33
CA THR A 79 -19.77 2.47 -10.70
C THR A 79 -18.43 3.20 -10.68
N TYR A 80 -17.34 2.49 -10.35
CA TYR A 80 -16.03 3.10 -10.18
C TYR A 80 -15.12 2.98 -11.41
N ASN A 81 -15.55 2.29 -12.46
CA ASN A 81 -14.80 2.08 -13.72
C ASN A 81 -13.37 1.59 -13.48
N ILE A 82 -13.16 0.76 -12.46
CA ILE A 82 -11.88 0.08 -12.24
C ILE A 82 -11.68 -0.89 -13.40
N THR A 83 -10.50 -0.81 -13.99
CA THR A 83 -10.10 -1.62 -15.16
C THR A 83 -9.06 -2.65 -14.79
N THR A 84 -8.25 -2.37 -13.77
CA THR A 84 -7.12 -3.23 -13.37
C THR A 84 -7.05 -3.35 -11.85
N ILE A 85 -6.86 -4.57 -11.35
CA ILE A 85 -6.56 -4.90 -9.97
C ILE A 85 -5.14 -5.45 -9.86
N PHE A 86 -4.31 -4.82 -9.06
CA PHE A 86 -2.98 -5.30 -8.70
C PHE A 86 -3.01 -6.01 -7.34
N ASP A 87 -2.68 -7.30 -7.35
CA ASP A 87 -2.51 -8.08 -6.13
C ASP A 87 -1.04 -8.01 -5.67
N LEU A 88 -0.80 -7.44 -4.50
CA LEU A 88 0.54 -7.28 -3.90
C LEU A 88 0.86 -8.41 -2.90
N ARG A 89 0.06 -9.47 -2.87
CA ARG A 89 0.24 -10.60 -1.96
C ARG A 89 1.31 -11.57 -2.45
N SER A 90 1.90 -12.30 -1.50
CA SER A 90 2.81 -13.40 -1.83
C SER A 90 2.06 -14.52 -2.57
N PHE A 91 2.82 -15.45 -3.13
CA PHE A 91 2.25 -16.63 -3.77
C PHE A 91 1.37 -17.44 -2.80
N GLU A 92 1.84 -17.67 -1.58
CA GLU A 92 1.14 -18.47 -0.55
C GLU A 92 -0.16 -17.81 -0.09
N GLU A 93 -0.15 -16.49 0.07
CA GLU A 93 -1.34 -15.70 0.42
C GLU A 93 -2.41 -15.80 -0.69
N ARG A 94 -1.98 -15.85 -1.96
CA ARG A 94 -2.88 -15.99 -3.11
C ARG A 94 -3.42 -17.39 -3.29
N GLU A 95 -2.57 -18.41 -3.19
CA GLU A 95 -2.98 -19.82 -3.26
C GLU A 95 -4.04 -20.14 -2.20
N LYS A 96 -3.86 -19.62 -0.97
CA LYS A 96 -4.83 -19.79 0.11
C LYS A 96 -6.11 -18.99 -0.08
N SER A 97 -6.07 -17.89 -0.82
CA SER A 97 -7.16 -16.91 -0.92
C SER A 97 -7.08 -16.17 -2.25
N PRO A 98 -7.50 -16.79 -3.36
CA PRO A 98 -7.33 -16.22 -4.68
C PRO A 98 -8.15 -14.92 -4.84
N THR A 99 -7.60 -13.96 -5.58
CA THR A 99 -8.33 -12.75 -5.96
C THR A 99 -9.50 -13.14 -6.86
N PRO A 100 -10.73 -12.65 -6.59
CA PRO A 100 -11.90 -13.01 -7.38
C PRO A 100 -11.76 -12.47 -8.82
N GLU A 101 -12.20 -13.27 -9.78
CA GLU A 101 -12.31 -12.84 -11.17
C GLU A 101 -13.59 -11.99 -11.34
N ILE A 102 -13.41 -10.74 -11.76
CA ILE A 102 -14.52 -9.80 -12.00
C ILE A 102 -14.58 -9.54 -13.51
N PRO A 103 -15.67 -9.89 -14.22
CA PRO A 103 -15.76 -9.75 -15.67
C PRO A 103 -15.51 -8.32 -16.17
N GLY A 104 -14.44 -8.13 -16.93
CA GLY A 104 -14.03 -6.83 -17.47
C GLY A 104 -13.03 -6.05 -16.60
N ILE A 105 -12.50 -6.67 -15.54
CA ILE A 105 -11.36 -6.17 -14.78
C ILE A 105 -10.18 -7.13 -14.98
N GLU A 106 -9.02 -6.60 -15.35
CA GLU A 106 -7.78 -7.35 -15.42
C GLU A 106 -7.18 -7.54 -14.03
N ASN A 107 -6.84 -8.79 -13.66
CA ASN A 107 -6.09 -9.08 -12.44
C ASN A 107 -4.61 -9.24 -12.78
N VAL A 108 -3.77 -8.37 -12.23
CA VAL A 108 -2.32 -8.39 -12.39
C VAL A 108 -1.67 -8.84 -11.09
N TRP A 109 -0.88 -9.92 -11.16
CA TRP A 109 -0.01 -10.36 -10.07
C TRP A 109 1.40 -10.54 -10.58
N ILE A 110 2.35 -9.99 -9.85
CA ILE A 110 3.78 -10.11 -10.13
C ILE A 110 4.45 -10.65 -8.87
N PRO A 111 5.21 -11.76 -8.97
CA PRO A 111 5.93 -12.31 -7.83
C PRO A 111 6.84 -11.27 -7.16
N ASN A 112 6.82 -11.25 -5.83
CA ASN A 112 7.78 -10.49 -5.05
C ASN A 112 9.18 -11.06 -5.30
N THR A 113 10.17 -10.20 -5.48
CA THR A 113 11.53 -10.65 -5.76
C THR A 113 12.21 -11.20 -4.50
N LEU A 114 12.51 -12.49 -4.49
CA LEU A 114 13.90 -13.00 -4.48
C LEU A 114 13.97 -14.29 -5.31
N VAL A 115 14.71 -14.24 -6.41
CA VAL A 115 15.55 -15.36 -6.85
C VAL A 115 16.86 -14.72 -7.26
N VAL A 116 17.82 -14.66 -6.35
CA VAL A 116 19.23 -14.52 -6.71
C VAL A 116 19.82 -15.90 -6.52
N ASP A 117 19.87 -16.70 -7.59
CA ASP A 117 20.64 -17.93 -7.57
C ASP A 117 22.13 -17.56 -7.47
N SER A 118 22.74 -17.86 -6.33
CA SER A 118 24.17 -17.62 -6.08
C SER A 118 25.08 -18.69 -6.72
N ARG A 119 24.55 -19.62 -7.54
CA ARG A 119 25.34 -20.69 -8.16
C ARG A 119 26.07 -20.32 -9.46
N PHE A 120 25.91 -19.12 -10.01
CA PHE A 120 26.64 -18.68 -11.21
C PHE A 120 27.56 -17.47 -10.96
N GLN A 121 28.53 -17.62 -10.04
CA GLN A 121 29.78 -16.86 -10.12
C GLN A 121 30.78 -17.64 -10.98
N GLY A 122 30.58 -17.61 -12.31
CA GLY A 122 31.45 -18.33 -13.24
C GLY A 122 31.31 -17.82 -14.67
N ALA A 123 32.19 -16.89 -15.03
CA ALA A 123 32.58 -16.50 -16.39
C ALA A 123 31.47 -16.12 -17.40
N GLY A 124 31.24 -14.80 -17.52
CA GLY A 124 31.12 -14.13 -18.82
C GLY A 124 30.02 -14.55 -19.79
N ALA A 125 28.77 -14.18 -19.51
CA ALA A 125 27.75 -13.72 -20.47
C ALA A 125 26.43 -13.53 -19.70
N VAL A 126 25.94 -12.30 -19.60
CA VAL A 126 24.66 -12.00 -18.94
C VAL A 126 23.55 -12.15 -19.98
N THR A 127 23.08 -13.38 -20.21
CA THR A 127 21.77 -13.58 -20.83
C THR A 127 20.73 -13.57 -19.73
N SER A 128 19.87 -12.55 -19.70
CA SER A 128 18.72 -12.43 -18.80
C SER A 128 17.65 -13.48 -19.14
N THR A 129 17.94 -14.75 -18.89
CA THR A 129 16.93 -15.81 -18.89
C THR A 129 16.34 -15.82 -17.48
N MET A 130 15.08 -15.41 -17.33
CA MET A 130 14.36 -15.59 -16.08
C MET A 130 14.19 -17.09 -15.85
N ILE A 131 15.08 -17.67 -15.04
CA ILE A 131 14.84 -18.98 -14.45
C ILE A 131 13.94 -18.72 -13.24
N VAL A 132 12.65 -18.92 -13.44
CA VAL A 132 11.72 -19.10 -12.33
C VAL A 132 12.07 -20.46 -11.75
N GLU A 133 12.68 -20.51 -10.56
CA GLU A 133 12.75 -21.77 -9.82
C GLU A 133 11.31 -22.29 -9.68
N GLU A 134 11.09 -23.60 -9.84
CA GLU A 134 9.76 -24.22 -9.73
C GLU A 134 9.12 -24.02 -8.33
N ASN A 135 9.87 -23.50 -7.35
CA ASN A 135 9.39 -23.13 -6.03
C ASN A 135 10.41 -22.18 -5.36
N PRO A 136 10.39 -20.86 -5.63
CA PRO A 136 11.25 -19.95 -4.89
C PRO A 136 10.76 -19.90 -3.43
N GLU A 137 11.67 -20.07 -2.47
CA GLU A 137 11.33 -19.87 -1.06
C GLU A 137 10.73 -18.46 -0.88
N PRO A 138 9.51 -18.34 -0.33
CA PRO A 138 8.85 -17.05 -0.26
C PRO A 138 9.59 -16.12 0.67
N VAL A 139 9.91 -14.94 0.13
CA VAL A 139 10.43 -13.82 0.88
C VAL A 139 9.27 -13.20 1.61
N THR A 140 8.95 -13.80 2.74
CA THR A 140 8.08 -13.16 3.70
C THR A 140 8.90 -12.12 4.42
N VAL A 141 8.42 -10.86 4.40
CA VAL A 141 8.92 -9.81 5.30
C VAL A 141 8.83 -10.40 6.70
N ARG A 142 9.98 -10.68 7.33
CA ARG A 142 9.99 -11.35 8.62
C ARG A 142 9.75 -10.29 9.69
N ILE A 143 8.53 -10.25 10.20
CA ILE A 143 8.14 -9.30 11.24
C ILE A 143 8.37 -9.93 12.61
N ASP A 144 9.27 -9.34 13.39
CA ASP A 144 9.55 -9.72 14.78
C ASP A 144 9.09 -8.59 15.72
N PRO A 145 8.18 -8.83 16.69
CA PRO A 145 7.73 -7.81 17.64
C PRO A 145 8.88 -7.15 18.40
N ALA A 146 9.99 -7.86 18.61
CA ALA A 146 11.16 -7.32 19.28
C ALA A 146 11.75 -6.10 18.55
N ASP A 147 11.61 -6.02 17.23
CA ASP A 147 12.07 -4.88 16.43
C ASP A 147 11.26 -3.60 16.71
N PHE A 148 10.09 -3.72 17.36
CA PHE A 148 9.17 -2.61 17.63
C PHE A 148 9.21 -2.11 19.08
N VAL A 149 10.14 -2.60 19.90
CA VAL A 149 10.23 -2.27 21.33
C VAL A 149 10.90 -0.92 21.57
N ALA A 150 11.97 -0.62 20.83
CA ALA A 150 12.75 0.61 20.99
C ALA A 150 12.25 1.74 20.10
N ASN A 151 12.56 2.99 20.46
CA ASN A 151 12.31 4.18 19.64
C ASN A 151 10.87 4.29 19.11
N ASP A 152 9.88 3.97 19.95
CA ASP A 152 8.45 3.93 19.57
C ASP A 152 8.15 3.02 18.36
N GLY A 153 9.00 2.01 18.14
CA GLY A 153 8.96 1.07 17.03
C GLY A 153 9.49 1.62 15.71
N LYS A 154 10.05 2.84 15.67
CA LYS A 154 10.57 3.47 14.45
C LYS A 154 11.53 2.53 13.70
N ASP A 155 12.47 1.90 14.40
CA ASP A 155 13.48 1.04 13.79
C ASP A 155 12.85 -0.20 13.12
N GLY A 156 11.90 -0.86 13.80
CA GLY A 156 11.14 -1.98 13.24
C GLY A 156 10.30 -1.58 12.03
N PHE A 157 9.66 -0.41 12.06
CA PHE A 157 8.93 0.10 10.89
C PHE A 157 9.86 0.42 9.72
N LEU A 158 10.99 1.09 9.94
CA LEU A 158 11.95 1.41 8.87
C LEU A 158 12.51 0.14 8.24
N LYS A 159 12.87 -0.86 9.05
CA LYS A 159 13.29 -2.17 8.57
C LYS A 159 12.19 -2.83 7.72
N MET A 160 10.98 -2.93 8.25
CA MET A 160 9.84 -3.56 7.58
C MET A 160 9.49 -2.87 6.24
N TYR A 161 9.40 -1.54 6.22
CA TYR A 161 9.09 -0.80 5.00
C TYR A 161 10.24 -0.82 3.99
N GLY A 162 11.50 -0.83 4.45
CA GLY A 162 12.66 -1.07 3.59
C GLY A 162 12.60 -2.42 2.88
N GLU A 163 12.27 -3.49 3.60
CA GLU A 163 12.06 -4.83 3.04
C GLU A 163 10.88 -4.88 2.06
N ILE A 164 9.77 -4.18 2.35
CA ILE A 164 8.63 -4.06 1.44
C ILE A 164 9.05 -3.41 0.12
N LEU A 165 9.75 -2.28 0.18
CA LEU A 165 10.21 -1.55 -1.01
C LEU A 165 11.14 -2.41 -1.89
N GLU A 166 12.07 -3.13 -1.27
CA GLU A 166 12.98 -4.04 -1.98
C GLU A 166 12.24 -5.21 -2.65
N SER A 167 11.40 -5.91 -1.88
CA SER A 167 10.72 -7.14 -2.31
C SER A 167 9.62 -6.88 -3.35
N HIS A 168 8.95 -5.72 -3.31
CA HIS A 168 7.81 -5.39 -4.17
C HIS A 168 8.16 -4.50 -5.36
N ARG A 169 9.45 -4.27 -5.65
CA ARG A 169 9.90 -3.39 -6.74
C ARG A 169 9.21 -3.68 -8.08
N HIS A 170 9.05 -4.95 -8.46
CA HIS A 170 8.45 -5.30 -9.75
C HIS A 170 6.95 -5.06 -9.80
N ALA A 171 6.24 -5.39 -8.72
CA ALA A 171 4.82 -5.11 -8.58
C ALA A 171 4.55 -3.60 -8.58
N TYR A 172 5.34 -2.83 -7.82
CA TYR A 172 5.23 -1.36 -7.80
C TYR A 172 5.58 -0.75 -9.14
N LYS A 173 6.62 -1.23 -9.82
CA LYS A 173 6.98 -0.80 -11.18
C LYS A 173 5.83 -1.02 -12.15
N ALA A 174 5.10 -2.13 -12.07
CA ALA A 174 3.96 -2.36 -12.94
C ALA A 174 2.82 -1.39 -12.68
N VAL A 175 2.49 -1.10 -11.41
CA VAL A 175 1.49 -0.08 -11.07
C VAL A 175 1.90 1.28 -11.65
N PHE A 176 3.15 1.71 -11.44
CA PHE A 176 3.63 2.99 -11.95
C PHE A 176 3.69 3.05 -13.48
N LYS A 177 3.97 1.94 -14.18
CA LYS A 177 3.86 1.87 -15.64
C LYS A 177 2.42 2.09 -16.10
N THR A 178 1.45 1.43 -15.48
CA THR A 178 0.01 1.61 -15.78
C THR A 178 -0.43 3.05 -15.56
N LEU A 179 0.01 3.68 -14.47
CA LEU A 179 -0.26 5.10 -14.20
C LEU A 179 0.40 6.02 -15.22
N ARG A 180 1.67 5.77 -15.59
CA ARG A 180 2.39 6.52 -16.62
C ARG A 180 1.68 6.47 -17.97
N ASP A 181 1.21 5.29 -18.34
CA ASP A 181 0.69 5.01 -19.68
C ASP A 181 -0.79 5.42 -19.82
N GLY A 182 -1.46 5.82 -18.73
CA GLY A 182 -2.84 6.32 -18.76
C GLY A 182 -3.88 5.20 -18.82
N HIS A 183 -3.55 3.99 -18.38
CA HIS A 183 -4.41 2.82 -18.54
C HIS A 183 -5.47 2.70 -17.43
N GLY A 184 -6.53 3.50 -17.55
CA GLY A 184 -7.75 3.38 -16.75
C GLY A 184 -7.57 3.51 -15.24
N ARG A 185 -8.64 3.25 -14.49
CA ARG A 185 -8.60 3.34 -13.02
C ARG A 185 -8.08 2.04 -12.41
N VAL A 186 -7.16 2.18 -11.45
CA VAL A 186 -6.46 1.05 -10.84
C VAL A 186 -6.89 0.85 -9.40
N LEU A 187 -7.02 -0.41 -8.98
CA LEU A 187 -7.10 -0.81 -7.58
C LEU A 187 -5.85 -1.64 -7.25
N PHE A 188 -5.23 -1.41 -6.09
CA PHE A 188 -4.20 -2.31 -5.59
C PHE A 188 -4.52 -2.77 -4.17
N HIS A 189 -4.19 -4.02 -3.85
CA HIS A 189 -4.47 -4.58 -2.54
C HIS A 189 -3.36 -5.49 -2.03
N CYS A 190 -3.33 -5.69 -0.72
CA CYS A 190 -2.59 -6.77 -0.09
C CYS A 190 -3.54 -7.56 0.82
N THR A 191 -3.08 -8.16 1.91
CA THR A 191 -3.95 -8.87 2.86
C THR A 191 -4.83 -7.91 3.65
N ALA A 192 -4.25 -7.01 4.43
CA ALA A 192 -5.00 -6.01 5.21
C ALA A 192 -5.25 -4.70 4.44
N GLY A 193 -4.47 -4.42 3.41
CA GLY A 193 -4.45 -3.10 2.77
C GLY A 193 -3.75 -2.03 3.60
N LYS A 194 -2.90 -2.43 4.57
CA LYS A 194 -2.14 -1.56 5.47
C LYS A 194 -0.74 -1.26 4.94
N ASP A 195 0.17 -2.24 4.97
CA ASP A 195 1.61 -1.96 4.83
C ASP A 195 2.05 -1.87 3.36
N ARG A 196 2.01 -2.98 2.61
CA ARG A 196 2.33 -3.01 1.16
C ARG A 196 1.47 -2.06 0.34
N THR A 197 0.17 -2.01 0.64
CA THR A 197 -0.78 -1.10 -0.01
C THR A 197 -0.57 0.35 0.44
N GLY A 198 -0.29 0.59 1.72
CA GLY A 198 -0.09 1.94 2.26
C GLY A 198 1.20 2.57 1.79
N MET A 199 2.28 1.80 1.67
CA MET A 199 3.53 2.30 1.10
C MET A 199 3.33 2.73 -0.35
N LEU A 200 2.69 1.90 -1.19
CA LEU A 200 2.39 2.27 -2.57
C LEU A 200 1.50 3.52 -2.66
N SER A 201 0.51 3.63 -1.77
CA SER A 201 -0.36 4.81 -1.69
C SER A 201 0.43 6.08 -1.34
N ALA A 202 1.37 5.99 -0.38
CA ALA A 202 2.23 7.10 0.01
C ALA A 202 3.14 7.56 -1.13
N LEU A 203 3.72 6.62 -1.90
CA LEU A 203 4.52 6.95 -3.08
C LEU A 203 3.69 7.69 -4.14
N ILE A 204 2.46 7.23 -4.40
CA ILE A 204 1.56 7.88 -5.38
C ILE A 204 1.14 9.28 -4.92
N LEU A 205 0.76 9.44 -3.65
CA LEU A 205 0.40 10.75 -3.07
C LEU A 205 1.60 11.71 -3.06
N ALA A 206 2.81 11.21 -2.79
CA ALA A 206 4.03 12.00 -2.91
C ALA A 206 4.23 12.54 -4.34
N LEU A 207 4.08 11.68 -5.35
CA LEU A 207 4.16 12.10 -6.76
C LEU A 207 3.02 13.04 -7.19
N SER A 208 1.83 12.91 -6.59
CA SER A 208 0.75 13.88 -6.81
C SER A 208 1.12 15.27 -6.29
N GLY A 209 2.09 15.39 -5.38
CA GLY A 209 2.43 16.62 -4.68
C GLY A 209 1.60 16.87 -3.43
N ALA A 210 0.99 15.82 -2.86
CA ALA A 210 0.26 15.93 -1.59
C ALA A 210 1.22 16.34 -0.45
N SER A 211 0.72 17.08 0.54
CA SER A 211 1.53 17.41 1.72
C SER A 211 1.76 16.18 2.60
N ARG A 212 2.76 16.25 3.49
CA ARG A 212 3.08 15.17 4.44
C ARG A 212 1.86 14.85 5.31
N GLU A 213 1.11 15.88 5.71
CA GLU A 213 -0.12 15.75 6.48
C GLU A 213 -1.15 14.92 5.72
N VAL A 214 -1.41 15.21 4.44
CA VAL A 214 -2.37 14.45 3.62
C VAL A 214 -1.95 12.98 3.47
N ILE A 215 -0.64 12.71 3.31
CA ILE A 215 -0.13 11.33 3.23
C ILE A 215 -0.34 10.59 4.56
N ALA A 216 -0.03 11.25 5.68
CA ALA A 216 -0.25 10.71 7.01
C ALA A 216 -1.74 10.47 7.29
N GLU A 217 -2.62 11.38 6.86
CA GLU A 217 -4.08 11.27 6.98
C GLU A 217 -4.61 10.06 6.20
N ASP A 218 -4.24 9.87 4.92
CA ASP A 218 -4.66 8.67 4.17
C ASP A 218 -4.17 7.38 4.82
N TYR A 219 -2.95 7.37 5.36
CA TYR A 219 -2.40 6.22 6.05
C TYR A 219 -3.24 5.86 7.28
N VAL A 220 -3.59 6.83 8.13
CA VAL A 220 -4.35 6.55 9.36
C VAL A 220 -5.79 6.13 9.13
N LEU A 221 -6.40 6.43 7.97
CA LEU A 221 -7.72 5.91 7.62
C LEU A 221 -7.77 4.38 7.60
N THR A 222 -6.63 3.71 7.47
CA THR A 222 -6.56 2.26 7.62
C THR A 222 -7.06 1.78 8.98
N ARG A 223 -6.92 2.55 10.07
CA ARG A 223 -7.48 2.18 11.38
C ARG A 223 -8.99 1.94 11.31
N ILE A 224 -9.71 2.79 10.57
CA ILE A 224 -11.15 2.66 10.37
C ILE A 224 -11.46 1.51 9.41
N GLY A 225 -10.70 1.42 8.30
CA GLY A 225 -10.93 0.41 7.26
C GLY A 225 -10.66 -1.03 7.69
N LEU A 226 -9.76 -1.26 8.67
CA LEU A 226 -9.50 -2.58 9.24
C LEU A 226 -10.52 -3.00 10.30
N GLU A 227 -11.22 -2.05 10.92
CA GLU A 227 -12.02 -2.32 12.12
C GLU A 227 -13.02 -3.47 11.96
N PRO A 228 -13.77 -3.61 10.84
CA PRO A 228 -14.69 -4.73 10.67
C PRO A 228 -14.00 -6.12 10.66
N PHE A 229 -12.68 -6.16 10.48
CA PHE A 229 -11.86 -7.36 10.37
C PHE A 229 -10.72 -7.37 11.41
N ARG A 230 -10.72 -6.47 12.39
CA ARG A 230 -9.59 -6.28 13.31
C ARG A 230 -9.21 -7.58 14.01
N THR A 231 -10.19 -8.31 14.56
CA THR A 231 -9.98 -9.59 15.23
C THR A 231 -9.45 -10.68 14.29
N SER A 232 -10.05 -10.86 13.12
CA SER A 232 -9.62 -11.91 12.17
C SER A 232 -8.24 -11.61 11.58
N LEU A 233 -7.91 -10.35 11.32
CA LEU A 233 -6.57 -9.95 10.90
C LEU A 233 -5.53 -10.18 11.99
N THR A 234 -5.91 -10.00 13.25
CA THR A 234 -5.07 -10.31 14.41
C THR A 234 -4.77 -11.81 14.49
N GLU A 235 -5.76 -12.66 14.24
CA GLU A 235 -5.58 -14.12 14.16
C GLU A 235 -4.70 -14.54 12.98
N VAL A 236 -4.85 -13.90 11.82
CA VAL A 236 -4.00 -14.15 10.65
C VAL A 236 -2.55 -13.81 10.95
N LEU A 237 -2.31 -12.65 11.58
CA LEU A 237 -0.98 -12.21 12.01
C LEU A 237 -0.34 -13.22 12.97
N LEU A 238 -1.08 -13.66 14.00
CA LEU A 238 -0.60 -14.67 14.94
C LEU A 238 -0.21 -15.99 14.24
N LYS A 239 -1.05 -16.47 13.32
CA LYS A 239 -0.74 -17.67 12.53
C LYS A 239 0.51 -17.49 11.66
N GLN A 240 0.70 -16.31 11.05
CA GLN A 240 1.90 -16.01 10.26
C GLN A 240 3.17 -16.03 11.12
N MET A 241 3.05 -15.70 12.41
CA MET A 241 4.13 -15.78 13.38
C MET A 241 4.33 -17.19 13.95
N GLY A 242 3.52 -18.18 13.51
CA GLY A 242 3.56 -19.55 14.04
C GLY A 242 2.97 -19.66 15.45
N ARG A 243 2.01 -18.80 15.81
CA ARG A 243 1.46 -18.68 17.15
C ARG A 243 -0.04 -18.94 17.17
N GLU A 244 -0.51 -19.49 18.27
CA GLU A 244 -1.94 -19.65 18.55
C GLU A 244 -2.58 -18.32 18.98
N PRO A 245 -3.90 -18.13 18.72
CA PRO A 245 -4.66 -17.00 19.27
C PRO A 245 -4.49 -16.87 20.78
N ASN A 246 -4.09 -15.69 21.25
CA ASN A 246 -3.92 -15.39 22.69
C ASN A 246 -4.63 -14.06 23.04
N HIS A 247 -5.34 -14.04 24.17
CA HIS A 247 -6.06 -12.87 24.68
C HIS A 247 -5.13 -11.72 25.13
N ASP A 248 -3.88 -12.02 25.47
CA ASP A 248 -2.90 -11.03 25.97
C ASP A 248 -1.93 -10.53 24.88
N LEU A 249 -2.34 -10.61 23.61
CA LEU A 249 -1.46 -10.29 22.47
C LEU A 249 -0.72 -8.95 22.61
N PHE A 250 -1.44 -7.92 23.04
CA PHE A 250 -0.89 -6.56 23.15
C PHE A 250 -0.08 -6.33 24.43
N GLU A 251 -0.03 -7.29 25.36
CA GLU A 251 0.84 -7.23 26.54
C GLU A 251 2.28 -7.64 26.22
N GLU A 252 2.50 -8.27 25.06
CA GLU A 252 3.84 -8.60 24.61
C GLU A 252 4.60 -7.36 24.14
N PRO A 253 5.88 -7.21 24.54
CA PRO A 253 6.71 -6.09 24.10
C PRO A 253 6.72 -5.92 22.58
N GLY A 254 6.39 -4.70 22.13
CA GLY A 254 6.43 -4.32 20.71
C GLY A 254 5.20 -4.73 19.90
N MET A 255 4.36 -5.66 20.37
CA MET A 255 3.23 -6.17 19.60
C MET A 255 2.14 -5.11 19.36
N GLU A 256 1.80 -4.33 20.38
CA GLU A 256 0.88 -3.19 20.22
C GLU A 256 1.44 -2.14 19.25
N THR A 257 2.72 -1.81 19.39
CA THR A 257 3.41 -0.86 18.51
C THR A 257 3.36 -1.33 17.06
N MET A 258 3.68 -2.59 16.80
CA MET A 258 3.64 -3.19 15.46
C MET A 258 2.24 -3.15 14.82
N CYS A 259 1.20 -3.41 15.63
CA CYS A 259 -0.19 -3.37 15.17
C CYS A 259 -0.75 -1.95 15.04
N THR A 260 -0.09 -0.94 15.61
CA THR A 260 -0.56 0.43 15.60
C THR A 260 -0.62 1.01 14.19
N ILE A 261 -1.43 2.06 14.03
CA ILE A 261 -1.60 2.79 12.77
C ILE A 261 -1.54 4.28 13.14
N LYS A 262 -0.33 4.84 13.02
CA LYS A 262 -0.07 6.26 13.32
C LYS A 262 0.54 6.92 12.09
N GLY A 263 0.11 8.14 11.79
CA GLY A 263 0.58 8.88 10.62
C GLY A 263 2.10 9.11 10.64
N VAL A 264 2.69 9.25 11.82
CA VAL A 264 4.14 9.43 11.99
C VAL A 264 4.96 8.26 11.39
N ILE A 265 4.40 7.06 11.32
CA ILE A 265 5.09 5.87 10.78
C ILE A 265 5.45 6.10 9.32
N ILE A 266 4.48 6.53 8.50
CA ILE A 266 4.75 6.74 7.07
C ILE A 266 5.65 7.95 6.85
N LEU A 267 5.60 8.95 7.73
CA LEU A 267 6.49 10.11 7.69
C LEU A 267 7.94 9.73 7.97
N TRP A 268 8.20 8.88 8.96
CA TRP A 268 9.54 8.34 9.21
C TRP A 268 10.10 7.62 7.99
N VAL A 269 9.26 6.84 7.29
CA VAL A 269 9.68 6.15 6.08
C VAL A 269 10.03 7.14 4.98
N LEU A 270 9.21 8.17 4.74
CA LEU A 270 9.51 9.19 3.74
C LEU A 270 10.80 9.97 4.04
N GLU A 271 11.05 10.32 5.30
CA GLU A 271 12.30 10.95 5.74
C GLU A 271 13.50 10.03 5.48
N TRP A 272 13.39 8.76 5.85
CA TRP A 272 14.42 7.76 5.59
C TRP A 272 14.66 7.53 4.09
N MET A 273 13.60 7.60 3.27
CA MET A 273 13.73 7.54 1.81
C MET A 273 14.52 8.73 1.27
N ASP A 274 14.29 9.94 1.80
CA ASP A 274 15.06 11.12 1.42
C ASP A 274 16.55 10.90 1.75
N GLU A 275 16.88 10.40 2.95
CA GLU A 275 18.27 10.07 3.32
C GLU A 275 18.90 9.01 2.41
N LYS A 276 18.14 7.99 2.01
CA LYS A 276 18.64 6.85 1.24
C LYS A 276 18.77 7.12 -0.26
N TRP A 277 17.79 7.80 -0.85
CA TRP A 277 17.63 7.84 -2.30
C TRP A 277 17.64 9.23 -2.90
N ALA A 278 17.48 10.30 -2.13
CA ALA A 278 17.63 11.64 -2.66
C ALA A 278 19.02 11.77 -3.31
N SER A 279 19.08 12.28 -4.55
CA SER A 279 20.37 12.54 -5.18
C SER A 279 21.09 13.67 -4.44
N VAL A 280 22.42 13.69 -4.47
CA VAL A 280 23.22 14.82 -3.94
C VAL A 280 23.60 15.78 -5.07
N GLN A 281 23.37 15.38 -6.33
CA GLN A 281 23.69 16.21 -7.50
C GLN A 281 22.46 17.03 -7.91
N GLU A 282 22.57 18.35 -7.85
CA GLU A 282 21.51 19.33 -8.16
C GLU A 282 20.91 19.12 -9.57
N ASP A 283 21.71 18.62 -10.51
CA ASP A 283 21.34 18.45 -11.92
C ASP A 283 20.38 17.26 -12.17
N GLU A 284 20.16 16.40 -11.17
CA GLU A 284 19.24 15.26 -11.25
C GLU A 284 17.94 15.46 -10.44
N TYR A 285 17.72 16.65 -9.87
CA TYR A 285 16.46 16.95 -9.21
C TYR A 285 15.41 17.38 -10.23
N ALA A 286 14.21 16.83 -10.10
CA ALA A 286 13.03 17.56 -10.53
C ALA A 286 12.93 18.80 -9.61
N PRO A 287 13.12 20.03 -10.13
CA PRO A 287 13.28 21.24 -9.31
C PRO A 287 12.06 21.55 -8.41
N ASP A 288 10.91 20.91 -8.67
CA ASP A 288 9.66 21.10 -7.93
C ASP A 288 9.23 19.87 -7.09
N SER A 289 10.11 18.89 -6.88
CA SER A 289 9.74 17.70 -6.10
C SER A 289 9.74 17.95 -4.59
N LEU A 290 8.61 17.66 -3.95
CA LEU A 290 8.46 17.69 -2.50
C LEU A 290 9.10 16.46 -1.81
N TYR A 291 9.43 15.41 -2.57
CA TYR A 291 9.84 14.10 -2.05
C TYR A 291 10.98 13.49 -2.89
N PRO A 292 12.21 14.01 -2.78
CA PRO A 292 13.32 13.57 -3.61
C PRO A 292 13.76 12.12 -3.37
N GLY A 293 13.54 11.58 -2.16
CA GLY A 293 13.74 10.16 -1.88
C GLY A 293 12.78 9.25 -2.67
N VAL A 294 11.53 9.69 -2.85
CA VAL A 294 10.53 8.97 -3.65
C VAL A 294 10.94 8.95 -5.13
N ASP A 295 11.39 10.09 -5.66
CA ASP A 295 11.87 10.17 -7.04
C ASP A 295 13.11 9.29 -7.25
N GLY A 296 14.05 9.35 -6.30
CA GLY A 296 15.25 8.53 -6.29
C GLY A 296 14.91 7.05 -6.28
N TYR A 297 13.93 6.62 -5.50
CA TYR A 297 13.44 5.23 -5.49
C TYR A 297 12.88 4.82 -6.86
N LEU A 298 12.02 5.65 -7.47
CA LEU A 298 11.45 5.37 -8.80
C LEU A 298 12.54 5.24 -9.86
N ARG A 299 13.55 6.11 -9.84
CA ARG A 299 14.64 6.07 -10.82
C ARG A 299 15.63 4.95 -10.58
N LYS A 300 16.14 4.82 -9.34
CA LYS A 300 17.26 3.92 -9.00
C LYS A 300 16.80 2.48 -8.81
N GLU A 301 15.68 2.26 -8.12
CA GLU A 301 15.20 0.91 -7.79
C GLU A 301 14.15 0.40 -8.77
N LEU A 302 13.25 1.27 -9.23
CA LEU A 302 12.24 0.88 -10.21
C LEU A 302 12.73 1.06 -11.66
N GLY A 303 13.83 1.77 -11.89
CA GLY A 303 14.43 1.93 -13.22
C GLY A 303 13.59 2.77 -14.18
N PHE A 304 12.88 3.78 -13.68
CA PHE A 304 12.21 4.79 -14.51
C PHE A 304 13.18 5.89 -14.94
N HIS A 305 13.01 6.43 -16.14
CA HIS A 305 13.68 7.68 -16.53
C HIS A 305 12.95 8.89 -15.93
N GLU A 306 13.62 10.05 -15.84
CA GLU A 306 13.00 11.28 -15.31
C GLU A 306 11.72 11.64 -16.08
N THR A 307 11.74 11.50 -17.41
CA THR A 307 10.56 11.74 -18.27
C THR A 307 9.40 10.79 -17.95
N ASP A 308 9.67 9.56 -17.49
CA ASP A 308 8.62 8.65 -17.03
C ASP A 308 8.01 9.15 -15.72
N VAL A 309 8.84 9.60 -14.77
CA VAL A 309 8.40 10.13 -13.48
C VAL A 309 7.54 11.39 -13.68
N GLU A 310 7.96 12.32 -14.52
CA GLU A 310 7.20 13.51 -14.90
C GLU A 310 5.84 13.16 -15.53
N ARG A 311 5.82 12.15 -16.40
CA ARG A 311 4.58 11.66 -17.00
C ARG A 311 3.65 11.05 -15.96
N ILE A 312 4.17 10.26 -15.03
CA ILE A 312 3.38 9.72 -13.89
C ILE A 312 2.77 10.88 -13.09
N ARG A 313 3.56 11.89 -12.71
CA ARG A 313 3.04 13.07 -11.98
C ARG A 313 1.91 13.74 -12.75
N THR A 314 2.08 13.95 -14.05
CA THR A 314 1.06 14.56 -14.91
C THR A 314 -0.23 13.74 -14.91
N GLN A 315 -0.15 12.42 -15.05
CA GLN A 315 -1.32 11.55 -15.09
C GLN A 315 -2.06 11.49 -13.75
N VAL A 316 -1.33 11.37 -12.66
CA VAL A 316 -1.88 11.36 -11.29
C VAL A 316 -2.52 12.71 -10.95
N ARG A 317 -1.95 13.83 -11.40
CA ARG A 317 -2.49 15.18 -11.11
C ARG A 317 -3.68 15.60 -11.96
N SER A 318 -3.63 15.31 -13.27
CA SER A 318 -4.64 15.79 -14.22
C SER A 318 -5.89 14.91 -14.26
N GLY A 319 -5.76 13.61 -13.97
CA GLY A 319 -6.82 12.63 -14.19
C GLY A 319 -7.33 12.57 -15.64
N ALA A 320 -6.65 13.21 -16.59
CA ALA A 320 -7.22 13.61 -17.88
C ALA A 320 -7.19 12.51 -18.96
N ASP A 321 -6.29 11.52 -18.85
CA ASP A 321 -6.22 10.41 -19.83
C ASP A 321 -6.71 9.05 -19.28
N LEU A 322 -7.07 8.97 -17.99
CA LEU A 322 -7.54 7.73 -17.33
C LEU A 322 -9.07 7.53 -17.45
N THR A 323 -9.74 8.40 -18.23
CA THR A 323 -11.19 8.38 -18.47
C THR A 323 -11.59 7.76 -19.82
N GLY A 324 -10.63 7.21 -20.56
CA GLY A 324 -10.86 6.53 -21.84
C GLY A 324 -11.75 5.30 -21.73
#